data_AF-A0A9X4D1K9-F1
#
_entry.id   AF-A0A9X4D1K9-F1
#
_cell.length_a   1.000
_cell.length_b   1.000
_cell.length_c   1.000
_cell.angle_alpha   90.00
_cell.angle_beta   90.00
_cell.angle_gamma   90.00
#
_symmetry.space_group_name_H-M   'P 1'
#
loop_
_entity.id
_entity.type
_entity.pdbx_description
1 polymer ?
#
loop_
_entity_poly.entity_id
_entity_poly.type
_entity_poly.pdbx_seq_one_letter_code
_entity_poly.pdbx_strand_id
1 'polypeptide(L)'
;MASSWRSASISPKALGIPCGAYMPLLACLYVGHSLWIWIVAVLIIVCFGVMAHIGWTLNVCWNKFLGFARGGRIVARPWWYRKRFRD
;
A
#
# COMPACT_ATOMS: atom_id res chain seq x y z
N MET A 1 -3.81 -11.00 24.84
CA MET A 1 -3.59 -9.61 24.39
C MET A 1 -2.23 -9.54 23.72
N ALA A 2 -2.11 -8.99 22.51
CA ALA A 2 -0.81 -8.79 21.88
C ALA A 2 0.03 -7.78 22.69
N SER A 3 1.36 -7.94 22.71
CA SER A 3 2.25 -6.98 23.38
C SER A 3 2.08 -5.57 22.78
N SER A 4 2.22 -4.53 23.60
CA SER A 4 2.14 -3.13 23.16
C SER A 4 3.07 -2.84 21.98
N TRP A 5 4.26 -3.44 21.99
CA TRP A 5 5.24 -3.42 20.90
C TRP A 5 4.70 -4.00 19.58
N ARG A 6 3.98 -5.14 19.64
CA ARG A 6 3.39 -5.76 18.44
C ARG A 6 2.25 -4.90 17.90
N SER A 7 1.41 -4.34 18.75
CA SER A 7 0.34 -3.43 18.32
C SER A 7 0.89 -2.12 17.73
N ALA A 8 1.99 -1.59 18.27
CA ALA A 8 2.66 -0.40 17.75
C ALA A 8 3.33 -0.60 16.38
N SER A 9 3.70 -1.84 16.04
CA SER A 9 4.30 -2.17 14.74
C SER A 9 3.29 -2.26 13.58
N ILE A 10 1.99 -2.31 13.88
CA ILE A 10 0.94 -2.38 12.86
C ILE A 10 0.70 -0.98 12.32
N SER A 11 0.77 -0.79 11.00
CA SER A 11 0.43 0.51 10.39
C SER A 11 -0.97 0.95 10.82
N PRO A 12 -1.12 2.18 11.35
CA PRO A 12 -2.42 2.67 11.77
C PRO A 12 -3.36 2.79 10.57
N LYS A 13 -4.60 2.34 10.75
CA LYS A 13 -5.67 2.38 9.76
C LYS A 13 -6.84 3.18 10.33
N ALA A 14 -7.34 4.15 9.58
CA ALA A 14 -8.57 4.86 9.87
C ALA A 14 -9.62 4.41 8.85
N LEU A 15 -10.82 4.02 9.31
CA LEU A 15 -11.89 3.50 8.44
C LEU A 15 -11.45 2.34 7.52
N GLY A 16 -10.47 1.53 7.95
CA GLY A 16 -9.89 0.44 7.16
C GLY A 16 -8.83 0.89 6.13
N ILE A 17 -8.66 2.20 5.92
CA ILE A 17 -7.69 2.80 5.00
C ILE A 17 -6.40 3.14 5.78
N PRO A 18 -5.20 2.86 5.24
CA PRO A 18 -3.95 3.25 5.90
C PRO A 18 -3.89 4.78 6.09
N CYS A 19 -3.51 5.24 7.30
CA CYS A 19 -3.51 6.67 7.62
C CYS A 19 -2.65 7.53 6.68
N GLY A 20 -1.61 6.94 6.08
CA GLY A 20 -0.77 7.63 5.08
C GLY A 20 -1.54 8.07 3.82
N ALA A 21 -2.65 7.42 3.49
CA ALA A 21 -3.47 7.79 2.32
C ALA A 21 -4.18 9.14 2.49
N TYR A 22 -4.28 9.66 3.72
CA TYR A 22 -4.90 10.96 4.01
C TYR A 22 -3.90 12.13 3.97
N MET A 23 -2.59 11.86 3.83
CA MET A 23 -1.56 12.90 3.66
C MET A 23 -1.87 13.94 2.57
N PRO A 24 -2.45 13.57 1.41
CA PRO A 24 -2.84 14.55 0.40
C PRO A 24 -3.84 15.60 0.88
N LEU A 25 -4.72 15.28 1.84
CA LEU A 25 -5.63 16.28 2.43
C LEU A 25 -4.87 17.33 3.23
N LEU A 26 -3.82 16.92 3.94
CA LEU A 26 -2.94 17.85 4.65
C LEU A 26 -2.17 18.73 3.66
N ALA A 27 -1.71 18.17 2.55
CA ALA A 27 -1.05 18.93 1.49
C ALA A 27 -2.00 19.94 0.82
N CYS A 28 -3.28 19.59 0.62
CA CYS A 28 -4.30 20.51 0.08
C CYS A 28 -4.47 21.76 0.96
N LEU A 29 -4.36 21.61 2.28
CA LEU A 29 -4.51 22.71 3.24
C LEU A 29 -3.36 23.73 3.14
N TYR A 30 -2.17 23.30 2.73
CA TYR A 30 -0.96 24.15 2.72
C TYR A 30 -0.55 24.66 1.33
N VAL A 31 -0.72 23.87 0.27
CA VAL A 31 -0.13 24.17 -1.07
C VAL A 31 -1.06 25.00 -1.95
N GLY A 32 -2.35 25.03 -1.67
CA GLY A 32 -3.30 25.94 -2.33
C GLY A 32 -4.67 25.33 -2.57
N HIS A 33 -5.71 26.16 -2.43
CA HIS A 33 -7.12 25.82 -2.61
C HIS A 33 -7.55 25.74 -4.09
N SER A 34 -6.68 25.24 -4.98
CA SER A 34 -7.10 24.97 -6.36
C SER A 34 -8.00 23.74 -6.39
N LEU A 35 -9.13 23.83 -7.10
CA LEU A 35 -10.08 22.72 -7.28
C LEU A 35 -9.39 21.44 -7.78
N TRP A 36 -8.37 21.57 -8.63
CA TRP A 36 -7.59 20.45 -9.14
C TRP A 36 -6.88 19.65 -8.05
N ILE A 37 -6.32 20.33 -7.04
CA ILE A 37 -5.59 19.70 -5.95
C ILE A 37 -6.54 18.88 -5.08
N TRP A 38 -7.76 19.41 -4.85
CA TRP A 38 -8.82 18.69 -4.15
C TRP A 38 -9.30 17.45 -4.89
N ILE A 39 -9.49 17.54 -6.21
CA ILE A 39 -9.88 16.40 -7.05
C ILE A 39 -8.82 15.29 -6.97
N VAL A 40 -7.54 15.65 -7.09
CA VAL A 40 -6.43 14.69 -7.01
C VAL A 40 -6.36 14.04 -5.63
N ALA A 41 -6.52 14.80 -4.55
CA ALA A 41 -6.52 14.25 -3.19
C ALA A 41 -7.68 13.26 -2.96
N VAL A 42 -8.89 13.59 -3.40
CA VAL A 42 -10.04 12.68 -3.32
C VAL A 42 -9.78 11.41 -4.14
N LEU A 43 -9.24 11.55 -5.35
CA LEU A 43 -8.94 10.41 -6.21
C LEU A 43 -7.91 9.46 -5.60
N ILE A 44 -6.87 9.99 -4.94
CA ILE A 44 -5.89 9.20 -4.20
C ILE A 44 -6.58 8.43 -3.07
N ILE A 45 -7.41 9.09 -2.24
CA ILE A 45 -8.11 8.45 -1.12
C ILE A 45 -9.04 7.34 -1.61
N VAL A 46 -9.80 7.59 -2.67
CA VAL A 46 -10.70 6.59 -3.27
C VAL A 46 -9.90 5.40 -3.80
N CYS A 47 -8.78 5.64 -4.48
CA CYS A 47 -7.91 4.57 -4.97
C CYS A 47 -7.39 3.68 -3.84
N PHE A 48 -6.93 4.29 -2.73
CA PHE A 48 -6.50 3.55 -1.54
C PHE A 48 -7.67 2.84 -0.83
N GLY A 49 -8.87 3.42 -0.83
CA GLY A 49 -10.08 2.80 -0.27
C GLY A 49 -10.48 1.53 -1.03
N VAL A 50 -10.48 1.59 -2.37
CA VAL A 50 -10.71 0.41 -3.21
C VAL A 50 -9.65 -0.66 -2.95
N MET A 51 -8.38 -0.26 -2.87
CA MET A 51 -7.27 -1.17 -2.57
C MET A 51 -7.42 -1.84 -1.20
N ALA A 52 -7.85 -1.08 -0.20
CA ALA A 52 -8.09 -1.56 1.16
C ALA A 52 -9.27 -2.55 1.23
N HIS A 53 -10.35 -2.31 0.47
CA HIS A 53 -11.49 -3.23 0.40
C HIS A 53 -11.13 -4.58 -0.23
N ILE A 54 -10.21 -4.59 -1.20
CA ILE A 54 -9.70 -5.81 -1.83
C ILE A 54 -8.65 -6.50 -0.92
N GLY A 55 -8.16 -5.81 0.12
CA GLY A 55 -7.07 -6.29 0.98
C GLY A 55 -5.69 -6.22 0.30
N TRP A 56 -5.57 -5.50 -0.81
CA TRP A 56 -4.30 -5.31 -1.49
C TRP A 56 -3.45 -4.27 -0.75
N THR A 57 -2.17 -4.58 -0.56
CA THR A 57 -1.20 -3.60 -0.04
C THR A 57 -0.45 -2.99 -1.22
N LEU A 58 0.14 -1.79 -1.03
CA LEU A 58 1.02 -1.18 -2.04
C LEU A 58 2.11 -2.14 -2.51
N ASN A 59 2.65 -2.94 -1.61
CA ASN A 59 3.65 -3.96 -1.93
C ASN A 59 3.09 -5.04 -2.88
N VAL A 60 1.83 -5.45 -2.71
CA VAL A 60 1.19 -6.43 -3.61
C VAL A 60 1.00 -5.83 -5.00
N CYS A 61 0.49 -4.60 -5.09
CA CYS A 61 0.35 -3.90 -6.37
C CYS A 61 1.71 -3.74 -7.07
N TRP A 62 2.73 -3.32 -6.32
CA TRP A 62 4.08 -3.16 -6.83
C TRP A 62 4.70 -4.47 -7.29
N ASN A 63 4.55 -5.55 -6.51
CA ASN A 63 5.04 -6.87 -6.89
C ASN A 63 4.34 -7.42 -8.14
N LYS A 64 3.03 -7.14 -8.28
CA LYS A 64 2.25 -7.54 -9.46
C LYS A 64 2.66 -6.74 -10.69
N PHE A 65 2.91 -5.44 -10.53
CA PHE A 65 3.47 -4.58 -11.56
C PHE A 65 4.87 -5.05 -12.00
N LEU A 66 5.76 -5.32 -11.05
CA LEU A 66 7.10 -5.85 -11.33
C LEU A 66 7.04 -7.24 -11.99
N GLY A 67 6.10 -8.09 -11.58
CA GLY A 67 5.87 -9.40 -12.20
C GLY A 67 5.40 -9.28 -13.65
N PHE A 68 4.49 -8.35 -13.91
CA PHE A 68 4.07 -8.01 -15.28
C PHE A 68 5.24 -7.47 -16.12
N ALA A 69 5.98 -6.48 -15.59
CA ALA A 69 7.10 -5.85 -16.27
C ALA A 69 8.28 -6.82 -16.54
N ARG A 70 8.53 -7.78 -15.65
CA ARG A 70 9.58 -8.81 -15.82
C ARG A 70 9.20 -9.91 -16.82
N GLY A 71 7.92 -10.02 -17.19
CA GLY A 71 7.41 -11.07 -18.07
C GLY A 71 7.35 -12.46 -17.41
N GLY A 72 6.79 -13.43 -18.12
CA GLY A 72 6.47 -14.78 -17.61
C GLY A 72 7.67 -15.73 -17.43
N ARG A 73 8.91 -15.25 -17.49
CA ARG A 73 10.09 -16.13 -17.48
C ARG A 73 10.40 -16.59 -16.05
N ILE A 74 9.84 -17.74 -15.68
CA ILE A 74 10.18 -18.45 -14.44
C ILE A 74 11.56 -19.07 -14.63
N VAL A 75 12.61 -18.33 -14.27
CA VAL A 75 13.93 -18.93 -14.09
C VAL A 75 13.83 -19.89 -12.90
N ALA A 76 14.28 -21.14 -13.09
CA ALA A 76 14.26 -22.14 -12.03
C ALA A 76 14.94 -21.56 -10.78
N ARG A 77 14.21 -21.48 -9.67
CA ARG A 77 14.76 -21.02 -8.39
C ARG A 77 15.87 -22.01 -8.00
N PRO A 78 17.11 -21.54 -7.73
CA PRO A 78 18.20 -22.42 -7.31
C PRO A 78 17.80 -23.26 -6.10
N TRP A 79 18.30 -24.48 -6.02
CA TRP A 79 17.93 -25.46 -4.98
C TRP A 79 18.17 -24.96 -3.54
N TRP A 80 19.15 -24.09 -3.32
CA TRP A 80 19.41 -23.44 -2.02
C TRP A 80 18.38 -22.36 -1.64
N TYR A 81 17.56 -21.87 -2.57
CA TYR A 81 16.54 -20.83 -2.32
C TYR A 81 15.20 -21.41 -1.83
N ARG A 82 15.04 -22.75 -1.77
CA ARG A 82 13.76 -23.40 -1.40
C ARG A 82 13.39 -23.33 0.08
N LYS A 83 14.27 -22.87 0.97
CA LYS A 83 14.06 -23.00 2.43
C LYS A 83 14.48 -21.76 3.20
N ARG A 84 13.74 -20.65 3.11
CA ARG A 84 13.97 -19.57 4.09
C ARG A 84 12.76 -18.95 4.76
N PHE A 85 11.57 -18.98 4.17
CA PHE A 85 10.39 -18.38 4.81
C PHE A 85 9.09 -19.14 4.46
N ARG A 86 8.86 -20.27 5.11
CA ARG A 86 7.52 -20.74 5.47
C ARG A 86 7.50 -20.67 6.99
N ASP A 87 6.90 -19.60 7.52
CA ASP A 87 6.16 -19.46 8.77
C ASP A 87 5.74 -17.99 8.92
#